data_AF-A0A180ESG8-F1
#
_entry.id   AF-A0A180ESG8-F1
#
_cell.length_a   1.000
_cell.length_b   1.000
_cell.length_c   1.000
_cell.angle_alpha   90.00
_cell.angle_beta   90.00
_cell.angle_gamma   90.00
#
_symmetry.space_group_name_H-M   'P 1'
#
loop_
_entity.id
_entity.type
_entity.pdbx_description
1 polymer ?
#
loop_
_entity_poly.entity_id
_entity_poly.type
_entity_poly.pdbx_seq_one_letter_code
_entity_poly.pdbx_strand_id
1 'polypeptide(L)'
;MPTKLLATFLFLGLLCLPFLGLQRCATPTAPTGGPRDSLGPVLVVEESTPNFQTNFRPEEIVLTFDEWVEIDPKQPILISPPLELGELNRPQLRRRSLVINLEGLELRDSVTYVVNIDAAIKDLNEGNPTDNLRFVFATGPVLDSATVSGTLVTDFSGEPIENGTFTLFSNLADTAVTTENPTYFAQTDEDGKFTVYNIRPGTYRAVALQRNPSATNYFYDLKGYAQPQSAGFVDSLITIEDGTNEVGTIRLSPIQKPVRINAVDMTVNGVIRLTVNQAAELVDLEYSGDYERQDLNDTIALFYRTPTVDTVFAVRNGERVDTVVMEGQPGAVVRNFRLLRSPGSRIFTGDGIEVLLDRPLERLDTSLVSLTQDTFTARLPYTYALDSTQAGRITFQRKFNPSSRYELSFLPGALTDWVGNVNTDTIVTRFTADEEEKYGSLALQLTDLDPTSNYILRLVQNDKVLIATRRYVEKRFAYDVTYRGLKPGTYTVELLYDSNENNRYDSGDFLFGRQPEEVRRIEVEPLRANWEVEQVISLKTGGEREAVEER
;
A
#
# COMPACT_ATOMS: atom_id res chain seq x y z
N MET A 1 -91.82 -34.40 20.19
CA MET A 1 -90.46 -34.63 20.73
C MET A 1 -89.32 -33.84 20.05
N PRO A 2 -89.49 -32.62 19.47
CA PRO A 2 -88.32 -31.85 18.96
C PRO A 2 -87.90 -30.63 19.80
N THR A 3 -88.66 -30.25 20.84
CA THR A 3 -88.39 -29.00 21.60
C THR A 3 -87.41 -29.17 22.76
N LYS A 4 -87.26 -30.37 23.32
CA LYS A 4 -86.31 -30.62 24.43
C LYS A 4 -84.85 -30.68 23.95
N LEU A 5 -84.60 -31.19 22.74
CA LEU A 5 -83.24 -31.34 22.20
C LEU A 5 -82.57 -29.98 21.90
N LEU A 6 -83.34 -29.01 21.39
CA LEU A 6 -82.84 -27.68 21.06
C LEU A 6 -82.46 -26.87 22.31
N ALA A 7 -83.23 -27.00 23.39
CA ALA A 7 -82.93 -26.36 24.67
C ALA A 7 -81.67 -26.96 25.33
N THR A 8 -81.40 -28.26 25.12
CA THR A 8 -80.20 -28.89 25.69
C THR A 8 -78.93 -28.44 24.96
N PHE A 9 -79.00 -28.27 23.62
CA PHE A 9 -77.87 -27.74 22.84
C PHE A 9 -77.58 -26.26 23.13
N LEU A 10 -78.62 -25.43 23.33
CA LEU A 10 -78.41 -24.02 23.72
C LEU A 10 -77.79 -23.89 25.12
N PHE A 11 -78.20 -24.76 26.06
CA PHE A 11 -77.65 -24.76 27.41
C PHE A 11 -76.21 -25.28 27.46
N LEU A 12 -75.87 -26.29 26.66
CA LEU A 12 -74.49 -26.80 26.54
C LEU A 12 -73.56 -25.78 25.85
N GLY A 13 -74.07 -25.04 24.87
CA GLY A 13 -73.37 -23.92 24.23
C GLY A 13 -73.09 -22.78 25.22
N LEU A 14 -74.07 -22.42 26.07
CA LEU A 14 -73.92 -21.37 27.09
C LEU A 14 -72.95 -21.79 28.21
N LEU A 15 -72.87 -23.09 28.52
CA LEU A 15 -71.94 -23.63 29.53
C LEU A 15 -70.48 -23.78 29.02
N CYS A 16 -70.27 -23.83 27.70
CA CYS A 16 -68.93 -23.89 27.11
C CYS A 16 -68.30 -22.50 26.86
N LEU A 17 -69.11 -21.43 26.80
CA LEU A 17 -68.60 -20.06 26.63
C LEU A 17 -67.59 -19.59 27.71
N PRO A 18 -67.72 -19.93 29.01
CA PRO A 18 -66.73 -19.50 30.01
C PRO A 18 -65.39 -20.26 29.94
N PHE A 19 -65.30 -21.39 29.21
CA PHE A 19 -64.03 -22.13 29.05
C PHE A 19 -63.06 -21.48 28.03
N LEU A 20 -63.55 -20.58 27.17
CA LEU A 20 -62.73 -19.82 26.21
C LEU A 20 -62.07 -18.57 26.83
N GLY A 21 -62.41 -18.20 28.07
CA GLY A 21 -61.92 -16.99 28.73
C GLY A 21 -60.64 -17.14 29.58
N LEU A 22 -60.15 -18.37 29.82
CA LEU A 22 -59.03 -18.64 30.75
C LEU A 22 -57.68 -18.93 30.07
N GLN A 23 -57.52 -18.61 28.78
CA GLN A 23 -56.24 -18.71 28.07
C GLN A 23 -55.42 -17.41 28.14
N ARG A 24 -55.39 -16.72 29.29
CA ARG A 24 -54.37 -15.69 29.55
C ARG A 24 -53.19 -16.34 30.28
N CYS A 25 -52.39 -17.11 29.53
CA CYS A 25 -51.00 -17.31 29.90
C CYS A 25 -50.30 -15.96 29.75
N ALA A 26 -49.96 -15.30 30.86
CA ALA A 26 -48.96 -14.26 30.85
C ALA A 26 -47.62 -14.94 30.53
N THR A 27 -47.12 -14.76 29.31
CA THR A 27 -45.73 -15.07 28.99
C THR A 27 -44.85 -14.12 29.84
N PRO A 28 -43.96 -14.63 30.71
CA PRO A 28 -43.00 -13.76 31.37
C PRO A 28 -42.04 -13.24 30.28
N THR A 29 -42.31 -12.05 29.76
CA THR A 29 -41.29 -11.28 29.04
C THR A 29 -40.22 -10.94 30.05
N ALA A 30 -38.97 -11.30 29.75
CA ALA A 30 -37.83 -10.85 30.53
C ALA A 30 -37.93 -9.32 30.67
N PRO A 31 -37.66 -8.75 31.85
CA PRO A 31 -37.60 -7.31 31.99
C PRO A 31 -36.67 -6.77 30.91
N THR A 32 -37.14 -5.80 30.12
CA THR A 32 -36.25 -5.02 29.26
C THR A 32 -35.24 -4.37 30.19
N GLY A 33 -33.99 -4.83 30.13
CA GLY A 33 -32.90 -4.26 30.90
C GLY A 33 -32.79 -2.75 30.68
N GLY A 34 -32.08 -2.09 31.59
CA GLY A 34 -31.75 -0.68 31.42
C GLY A 34 -30.99 -0.43 30.11
N PRO A 35 -30.81 0.84 29.73
CA PRO A 35 -29.89 1.18 28.65
C PRO A 35 -28.53 0.52 28.89
N ARG A 36 -27.93 -0.03 27.84
CA ARG A 36 -26.61 -0.67 27.89
C ARG A 36 -25.59 0.36 28.39
N ASP A 37 -24.68 -0.06 29.27
CA ASP A 37 -23.59 0.79 29.71
C ASP A 37 -22.63 1.05 28.54
N SER A 38 -22.13 2.27 28.47
CA SER A 38 -21.21 2.75 27.43
C SER A 38 -19.97 3.43 28.00
N LEU A 39 -19.90 3.57 29.34
CA LEU A 39 -18.73 4.12 30.01
C LEU A 39 -17.73 2.99 30.28
N GLY A 40 -16.45 3.30 30.13
CA GLY A 40 -15.37 2.42 30.57
C GLY A 40 -15.05 2.61 32.07
N PRO A 41 -14.22 1.72 32.63
CA PRO A 41 -13.93 1.72 34.06
C PRO A 41 -13.12 2.94 34.48
N VAL A 42 -13.37 3.47 35.68
CA VAL A 42 -12.74 4.70 36.18
C VAL A 42 -11.78 4.37 37.32
N LEU A 43 -10.63 5.04 37.34
CA LEU A 43 -9.63 4.85 38.40
C LEU A 43 -10.14 5.40 39.74
N VAL A 44 -10.09 4.57 40.79
CA VAL A 44 -10.24 4.99 42.18
C VAL A 44 -8.88 5.45 42.70
N VAL A 45 -8.68 6.76 42.68
CA VAL A 45 -7.39 7.41 42.96
C VAL A 45 -6.88 7.08 44.37
N GLU A 46 -7.76 7.03 45.36
CA GLU A 46 -7.42 6.78 46.77
C GLU A 46 -6.94 5.34 47.03
N GLU A 47 -7.29 4.41 46.14
CA GLU A 47 -6.89 3.00 46.20
C GLU A 47 -5.79 2.65 45.19
N SER A 48 -5.27 3.65 44.49
CA SER A 48 -4.25 3.49 43.46
C SER A 48 -2.92 4.09 43.91
N THR A 49 -1.85 3.69 43.25
CA THR A 49 -0.55 4.34 43.39
C THR A 49 -0.70 5.80 42.91
N PRO A 50 -0.25 6.81 43.68
CA PRO A 50 -0.35 8.20 43.26
C PRO A 50 0.38 8.44 41.93
N ASN A 51 -0.27 9.13 41.00
CA ASN A 51 0.29 9.48 39.70
C ASN A 51 1.21 10.72 39.80
N PHE A 52 2.07 10.95 38.81
CA PHE A 52 2.96 12.12 38.68
C PHE A 52 3.93 12.31 39.86
N GLN A 53 4.43 11.21 40.43
CA GLN A 53 5.44 11.27 41.49
C GLN A 53 6.84 11.58 40.93
N THR A 54 7.69 12.24 41.75
CA THR A 54 9.10 12.52 41.45
C THR A 54 10.01 11.85 42.48
N ASN A 55 11.28 11.63 42.13
CA ASN A 55 12.24 10.83 42.90
C ASN A 55 11.65 9.46 43.30
N PHE A 56 10.82 8.88 42.42
CA PHE A 56 10.02 7.72 42.71
C PHE A 56 10.56 6.49 41.98
N ARG A 57 10.77 5.41 42.73
CA ARG A 57 11.26 4.12 42.24
C ARG A 57 10.35 3.01 42.80
N PRO A 58 9.18 2.78 42.18
CA PRO A 58 8.23 1.79 42.65
C PRO A 58 8.75 0.36 42.43
N GLU A 59 8.52 -0.52 43.40
CA GLU A 59 8.58 -1.97 43.21
C GLU A 59 7.28 -2.51 42.58
N GLU A 60 6.17 -1.80 42.75
CA GLU A 60 4.86 -2.18 42.24
C GLU A 60 4.05 -0.91 41.90
N ILE A 61 3.31 -0.94 40.78
CA ILE A 61 2.29 0.05 40.44
C ILE A 61 0.93 -0.65 40.49
N VAL A 62 0.04 -0.12 41.33
CA VAL A 62 -1.33 -0.63 41.50
C VAL A 62 -2.33 0.42 41.04
N LEU A 63 -3.18 0.06 40.07
CA LEU A 63 -4.25 0.90 39.53
C LEU A 63 -5.59 0.22 39.80
N THR A 64 -6.39 0.77 40.71
CA THR A 64 -7.67 0.18 41.14
C THR A 64 -8.82 0.87 40.42
N PHE A 65 -9.74 0.09 39.83
CA PHE A 65 -10.91 0.57 39.10
C PHE A 65 -12.18 0.47 39.94
N ASP A 66 -13.18 1.31 39.72
CA ASP A 66 -14.47 1.32 40.41
C ASP A 66 -15.32 0.06 40.15
N GLU A 67 -15.01 -0.68 39.09
CA GLU A 67 -15.65 -1.94 38.72
C GLU A 67 -14.66 -3.06 38.35
N TRP A 68 -15.18 -4.26 38.09
CA TRP A 68 -14.36 -5.39 37.66
C TRP A 68 -13.91 -5.22 36.20
N VAL A 69 -12.63 -5.45 35.95
CA VAL A 69 -12.01 -5.23 34.65
C VAL A 69 -11.37 -6.50 34.11
N GLU A 70 -11.09 -6.52 32.81
CA GLU A 70 -10.26 -7.50 32.13
C GLU A 70 -9.16 -6.82 31.29
N ILE A 71 -8.05 -7.54 31.04
CA ILE A 71 -6.97 -7.07 30.16
C ILE A 71 -7.31 -7.51 28.73
N ASP A 72 -7.31 -6.58 27.77
CA ASP A 72 -7.42 -6.91 26.36
C ASP A 72 -6.05 -7.41 25.83
N PRO A 73 -5.92 -8.69 25.42
CA PRO A 73 -4.65 -9.21 24.91
C PRO A 73 -4.22 -8.60 23.57
N LYS A 74 -5.10 -7.88 22.88
CA LYS A 74 -4.79 -7.20 21.61
C LYS A 74 -4.16 -5.83 21.82
N GLN A 75 -4.39 -5.20 22.97
CA GLN A 75 -3.93 -3.86 23.28
C GLN A 75 -2.79 -3.94 24.30
N PRO A 76 -1.53 -3.69 23.90
CA PRO A 76 -0.40 -3.85 24.81
C PRO A 76 -0.31 -2.69 25.81
N ILE A 77 0.02 -2.99 27.06
CA ILE A 77 0.47 -1.96 28.02
C ILE A 77 1.93 -1.63 27.67
N LEU A 78 2.20 -0.36 27.37
CA LEU A 78 3.51 0.09 26.91
C LEU A 78 4.18 0.96 27.97
N ILE A 79 5.49 0.80 28.15
CA ILE A 79 6.29 1.62 29.08
C ILE A 79 7.36 2.34 28.27
N SER A 80 7.36 3.67 28.32
CA SER A 80 8.32 4.56 27.66
C SER A 80 9.08 5.38 28.71
N PRO A 81 10.43 5.39 28.74
CA PRO A 81 11.35 4.61 27.92
C PRO A 81 11.12 3.09 27.99
N PRO A 82 11.52 2.33 26.95
CA PRO A 82 11.39 0.88 26.92
C PRO A 82 11.97 0.22 28.18
N LEU A 83 11.14 -0.58 28.85
CA LEU A 83 11.48 -1.35 30.04
C LEU A 83 11.07 -2.81 29.84
N GLU A 84 12.04 -3.73 29.91
CA GLU A 84 11.77 -5.16 29.79
C GLU A 84 11.28 -5.72 31.13
N LEU A 85 9.98 -6.00 31.22
CA LEU A 85 9.39 -6.58 32.44
C LEU A 85 9.82 -8.05 32.65
N GLY A 86 9.99 -8.82 31.57
CA GLY A 86 10.21 -10.26 31.66
C GLY A 86 8.97 -11.04 32.10
N GLU A 87 9.09 -12.37 32.21
CA GLU A 87 7.95 -13.26 32.47
C GLU A 87 7.35 -13.12 33.87
N LEU A 88 8.18 -12.84 34.87
CA LEU A 88 7.76 -12.76 36.27
C LEU A 88 7.02 -11.47 36.60
N ASN A 89 7.24 -10.41 35.83
CA ASN A 89 6.69 -9.08 36.10
C ASN A 89 5.62 -8.67 35.07
N ARG A 90 5.02 -9.65 34.38
CA ARG A 90 3.91 -9.40 33.45
C ARG A 90 2.75 -8.72 34.18
N PRO A 91 2.14 -7.66 33.60
CA PRO A 91 0.96 -7.04 34.18
C PRO A 91 -0.15 -8.05 34.41
N GLN A 92 -0.79 -7.98 35.58
CA GLN A 92 -1.80 -8.94 36.00
C GLN A 92 -2.93 -8.25 36.76
N LEU A 93 -4.10 -8.89 36.79
CA LEU A 93 -5.24 -8.41 37.56
C LEU A 93 -5.28 -9.06 38.93
N ARG A 94 -5.45 -8.24 39.96
CA ARG A 94 -5.75 -8.66 41.33
C ARG A 94 -7.06 -8.00 41.75
N ARG A 95 -8.15 -8.77 41.69
CA ARG A 95 -9.51 -8.27 41.86
C ARG A 95 -9.85 -7.25 40.76
N ARG A 96 -10.26 -6.03 41.15
CA ARG A 96 -10.53 -4.88 40.27
C ARG A 96 -9.31 -3.98 40.07
N SER A 97 -8.11 -4.48 40.32
CA SER A 97 -6.88 -3.68 40.21
C SER A 97 -5.92 -4.30 39.19
N LEU A 98 -5.37 -3.46 38.32
CA LEU A 98 -4.20 -3.77 37.51
C LEU A 98 -2.94 -3.60 38.36
N VAL A 99 -2.11 -4.64 38.38
CA VAL A 99 -0.84 -4.69 39.10
C VAL A 99 0.28 -4.84 38.09
N ILE A 100 1.19 -3.87 38.06
CA ILE A 100 2.40 -3.89 37.26
C ILE A 100 3.58 -3.99 38.23
N ASN A 101 4.18 -5.18 38.30
CA ASN A 101 5.33 -5.42 39.16
C ASN A 101 6.59 -4.87 38.46
N LEU A 102 7.44 -4.17 39.22
CA LEU A 102 8.71 -3.62 38.76
C LEU A 102 9.88 -4.05 39.67
N GLU A 103 9.63 -5.00 40.57
CA GLU A 103 10.60 -5.53 41.52
C GLU A 103 11.78 -6.15 40.77
N GLY A 104 13.00 -5.80 41.20
CA GLY A 104 14.24 -6.27 40.60
C GLY A 104 14.58 -5.66 39.24
N LEU A 105 13.76 -4.76 38.69
CA LEU A 105 14.06 -4.06 37.45
C LEU A 105 14.92 -2.82 37.70
N GLU A 106 15.90 -2.59 36.83
CA GLU A 106 16.77 -1.42 36.90
C GLU A 106 16.17 -0.24 36.13
N LEU A 107 15.59 0.72 36.87
CA LEU A 107 15.09 1.96 36.28
C LEU A 107 16.23 2.96 36.07
N ARG A 108 16.34 3.48 34.84
CA ARG A 108 17.23 4.59 34.45
C ARG A 108 17.11 5.78 35.42
N ASP A 109 18.24 6.38 35.78
CA ASP A 109 18.33 7.55 36.65
C ASP A 109 17.86 8.84 35.97
N SER A 110 17.13 9.68 36.71
CA SER A 110 16.71 11.03 36.27
C SER A 110 15.93 11.05 34.94
N VAL A 111 14.98 10.12 34.80
CA VAL A 111 14.11 9.99 33.61
C VAL A 111 12.65 9.93 34.02
N THR A 112 11.77 10.49 33.18
CA THR A 112 10.32 10.32 33.28
C THR A 112 9.87 9.06 32.56
N TYR A 113 9.18 8.18 33.26
CA TYR A 113 8.51 7.00 32.72
C TYR A 113 7.04 7.28 32.52
N VAL A 114 6.52 6.86 31.36
CA VAL A 114 5.11 6.86 31.00
C VAL A 114 4.70 5.42 30.76
N VAL A 115 3.81 4.92 31.59
CA VAL A 115 3.09 3.66 31.40
C VAL A 115 1.77 4.00 30.71
N ASN A 116 1.65 3.62 29.44
CA ASN A 116 0.44 3.79 28.65
C ASN A 116 -0.43 2.54 28.80
N ILE A 117 -1.61 2.69 29.40
CA ILE A 117 -2.57 1.61 29.63
C ILE A 117 -3.71 1.71 28.62
N ASP A 118 -4.27 2.91 28.43
CA ASP A 118 -5.27 3.24 27.40
C ASP A 118 -6.32 2.13 27.16
N ALA A 119 -6.52 1.63 25.95
CA ALA A 119 -7.52 0.59 25.69
C ALA A 119 -7.16 -0.84 26.17
N ALA A 120 -6.02 -1.03 26.86
CA ALA A 120 -5.60 -2.35 27.36
C ALA A 120 -6.45 -2.87 28.52
N ILE A 121 -7.20 -2.00 29.19
CA ILE A 121 -8.14 -2.36 30.25
C ILE A 121 -9.54 -2.04 29.79
N LYS A 122 -10.46 -2.98 30.00
CA LYS A 122 -11.89 -2.82 29.71
C LYS A 122 -12.73 -3.40 30.83
N ASP A 123 -13.98 -2.96 30.93
CA ASP A 123 -14.91 -3.53 31.89
C ASP A 123 -15.22 -5.01 31.54
N LEU A 124 -15.62 -5.77 32.56
CA LEU A 124 -15.88 -7.21 32.43
C LEU A 124 -17.24 -7.55 31.80
N ASN A 125 -18.20 -6.62 31.79
CA ASN A 125 -19.60 -6.87 31.47
C ASN A 125 -19.95 -6.49 30.02
N GLU A 126 -19.72 -5.24 29.63
CA GLU A 126 -20.01 -4.64 28.34
C GLU A 126 -18.78 -4.54 27.42
N GLY A 127 -17.56 -4.58 27.98
CA GLY A 127 -16.28 -4.56 27.26
C GLY A 127 -15.84 -3.18 26.78
N ASN A 128 -16.33 -2.11 27.40
CA ASN A 128 -15.94 -0.73 27.18
C ASN A 128 -14.51 -0.50 27.72
N PRO A 129 -13.58 0.01 26.90
CA PRO A 129 -12.19 0.25 27.30
C PRO A 129 -12.04 1.49 28.18
N THR A 130 -10.95 1.56 28.94
CA THR A 130 -10.51 2.83 29.54
C THR A 130 -10.06 3.81 28.46
N ASP A 131 -10.33 5.09 28.68
CA ASP A 131 -10.00 6.17 27.73
C ASP A 131 -8.81 6.97 28.25
N ASN A 132 -7.73 7.04 27.46
CA ASN A 132 -6.55 7.88 27.70
C ASN A 132 -5.83 7.63 29.05
N LEU A 133 -5.90 6.40 29.59
CA LEU A 133 -5.32 6.07 30.88
C LEU A 133 -3.78 5.94 30.82
N ARG A 134 -3.08 6.82 31.55
CA ARG A 134 -1.61 6.82 31.68
C ARG A 134 -1.15 6.97 33.12
N PHE A 135 -0.10 6.25 33.48
CA PHE A 135 0.61 6.42 34.75
C PHE A 135 2.02 6.96 34.49
N VAL A 136 2.35 8.10 35.07
CA VAL A 136 3.57 8.86 34.82
C VAL A 136 4.33 9.06 36.12
N PHE A 137 5.64 8.83 36.11
CA PHE A 137 6.50 9.12 37.26
C PHE A 137 7.93 9.42 36.83
N ALA A 138 8.69 10.15 37.65
CA ALA A 138 10.11 10.40 37.40
C ALA A 138 10.98 9.77 38.49
N THR A 139 12.09 9.16 38.07
CA THR A 139 13.13 8.67 38.98
C THR A 139 14.01 9.80 39.52
N GLY A 140 13.95 10.99 38.91
CA GLY A 140 14.61 12.22 39.37
C GLY A 140 13.62 13.29 39.87
N PRO A 141 14.10 14.51 40.14
CA PRO A 141 13.30 15.55 40.80
C PRO A 141 12.31 16.30 39.89
N VAL A 142 12.35 16.08 38.58
CA VAL A 142 11.57 16.83 37.59
C VAL A 142 10.84 15.85 36.69
N LEU A 143 9.58 16.15 36.38
CA LEU A 143 8.82 15.51 35.32
C LEU A 143 9.07 16.26 34.01
N ASP A 144 9.47 15.52 32.99
CA ASP A 144 9.54 16.01 31.64
C ASP A 144 8.12 16.28 31.12
N SER A 145 7.92 17.32 30.30
CA SER A 145 6.59 17.79 29.91
C SER A 145 6.36 18.01 28.42
N ALA A 146 7.41 17.95 27.58
CA ALA A 146 7.23 18.17 26.15
C ALA A 146 6.46 17.00 25.52
N THR A 147 5.74 17.30 24.44
CA THR A 147 5.01 16.32 23.65
C THR A 147 5.41 16.43 22.18
N VAL A 148 5.37 15.29 21.48
CA VAL A 148 5.56 15.21 20.04
C VAL A 148 4.42 14.41 19.44
N SER A 149 3.74 14.96 18.44
CA SER A 149 2.68 14.28 17.69
C SER A 149 2.96 14.25 16.19
N GLY A 150 2.31 13.31 15.50
CA GLY A 150 2.40 13.14 14.07
C GLY A 150 1.50 12.00 13.58
N THR A 151 1.65 11.66 12.30
CA THR A 151 0.90 10.59 11.65
C THR A 151 1.84 9.67 10.88
N LEU A 152 1.60 8.36 10.96
CA LEU A 152 2.30 7.35 10.17
C LEU A 152 1.37 6.82 9.09
N VAL A 153 1.85 6.85 7.84
CA VAL A 153 1.10 6.34 6.69
C VAL A 153 1.98 5.45 5.82
N THR A 154 1.37 4.62 5.00
CA THR A 154 2.08 3.85 3.97
C THR A 154 2.69 4.80 2.93
N ASP A 155 3.86 4.44 2.38
CA ASP A 155 4.56 5.28 1.41
C ASP A 155 3.78 5.47 0.10
N PHE A 156 3.22 4.39 -0.43
CA PHE A 156 2.58 4.39 -1.74
C PHE A 156 1.10 4.79 -1.67
N SER A 157 0.29 4.17 -0.80
CA SER A 157 -1.17 4.44 -0.73
C SER A 157 -1.50 5.69 0.10
N GLY A 158 -0.68 6.03 1.09
CA GLY A 158 -0.98 7.09 2.06
C GLY A 158 -2.03 6.68 3.09
N GLU A 159 -2.28 5.38 3.22
CA GLU A 159 -3.21 4.83 4.20
C GLU A 159 -2.61 4.90 5.62
N PRO A 160 -3.43 5.18 6.64
CA PRO A 160 -2.97 5.21 8.03
C PRO A 160 -2.44 3.84 8.47
N ILE A 161 -1.37 3.85 9.26
CA ILE A 161 -0.78 2.65 9.84
C ILE A 161 -1.20 2.56 11.31
N GLU A 162 -2.09 1.64 11.64
CA GLU A 162 -2.44 1.29 13.02
C GLU A 162 -1.29 0.53 13.70
N ASN A 163 -1.05 0.76 14.99
CA ASN A 163 -0.02 0.10 15.79
C ASN A 163 1.42 0.29 15.26
N GLY A 164 1.63 1.28 14.38
CA GLY A 164 2.93 1.75 13.95
C GLY A 164 3.66 2.41 15.11
N THR A 165 4.96 2.18 15.24
CA THR A 165 5.76 2.65 16.37
C THR A 165 6.61 3.83 15.95
N PHE A 166 6.38 5.01 16.53
CA PHE A 166 7.26 6.17 16.39
C PHE A 166 8.28 6.20 17.54
N THR A 167 9.54 6.47 17.23
CA THR A 167 10.67 6.33 18.16
C THR A 167 11.58 7.54 18.13
N LEU A 168 12.13 7.88 19.30
CA LEU A 168 13.06 9.00 19.51
C LEU A 168 14.34 8.51 20.19
N PHE A 169 15.47 8.74 19.55
CA PHE A 169 16.80 8.39 20.05
C PHE A 169 17.55 9.64 20.47
N SER A 170 17.96 9.70 21.75
CA SER A 170 18.88 10.73 22.25
C SER A 170 20.33 10.44 21.82
N ASN A 171 20.67 9.17 21.57
CA ASN A 171 21.92 8.81 20.91
C ASN A 171 21.81 9.11 19.41
N LEU A 172 22.56 10.12 18.97
CA LEU A 172 22.47 10.64 17.61
C LEU A 172 23.28 9.83 16.58
N ALA A 173 24.07 8.85 17.02
CA ALA A 173 24.83 7.97 16.13
C ALA A 173 23.89 7.19 15.20
N ASP A 174 24.23 7.10 13.91
CA ASP A 174 23.39 6.40 12.92
C ASP A 174 23.13 4.94 13.29
N THR A 175 24.10 4.30 13.95
CA THR A 175 24.00 2.91 14.39
C THR A 175 22.97 2.69 15.50
N ALA A 176 22.65 3.72 16.31
CA ALA A 176 21.77 3.61 17.47
C ALA A 176 20.39 3.05 17.08
N VAL A 177 19.83 3.55 15.98
CA VAL A 177 18.53 3.11 15.44
C VAL A 177 18.49 1.61 15.15
N THR A 178 19.63 0.98 14.90
CA THR A 178 19.71 -0.43 14.50
C THR A 178 20.24 -1.35 15.60
N THR A 179 20.63 -0.82 16.76
CA THR A 179 21.38 -1.57 17.77
C THR A 179 20.86 -1.45 19.20
N GLU A 180 20.10 -0.41 19.52
CA GLU A 180 19.59 -0.20 20.88
C GLU A 180 18.15 0.31 20.88
N ASN A 181 17.46 0.15 22.00
CA ASN A 181 16.10 0.65 22.17
C ASN A 181 16.07 2.19 22.26
N PRO A 182 15.01 2.85 21.76
CA PRO A 182 14.88 4.30 21.78
C PRO A 182 14.80 4.86 23.21
N THR A 183 14.99 6.17 23.32
CA THR A 183 14.77 6.92 24.56
C THR A 183 13.29 7.07 24.84
N TYR A 184 12.49 7.37 23.82
CA TYR A 184 11.03 7.45 23.91
C TYR A 184 10.39 6.79 22.70
N PHE A 185 9.18 6.28 22.87
CA PHE A 185 8.36 5.83 21.76
C PHE A 185 6.87 5.99 22.06
N ALA A 186 6.06 5.93 21.01
CA ALA A 186 4.61 5.78 21.08
C ALA A 186 4.13 4.89 19.93
N GLN A 187 2.92 4.36 20.05
CA GLN A 187 2.24 3.67 18.97
C GLN A 187 1.11 4.52 18.40
N THR A 188 0.76 4.25 17.15
CA THR A 188 -0.35 4.91 16.46
C THR A 188 -1.69 4.24 16.71
N ASP A 189 -2.74 5.05 16.70
CA ASP A 189 -4.14 4.61 16.67
C ASP A 189 -4.58 4.13 15.27
N GLU A 190 -5.88 3.80 15.12
CA GLU A 190 -6.49 3.37 13.86
C GLU A 190 -6.39 4.43 12.74
N ASP A 191 -6.29 5.72 13.09
CA ASP A 191 -6.08 6.83 12.15
C ASP A 191 -4.59 7.06 11.83
N GLY A 192 -3.69 6.21 12.34
CA GLY A 192 -2.25 6.34 12.16
C GLY A 192 -1.64 7.48 12.97
N LYS A 193 -2.36 8.09 13.92
CA LYS A 193 -1.87 9.22 14.73
C LYS A 193 -1.17 8.70 15.98
N PHE A 194 -0.06 9.34 16.34
CA PHE A 194 0.64 9.05 17.59
C PHE A 194 0.85 10.33 18.39
N THR A 195 1.02 10.18 19.71
CA THR A 195 1.56 11.23 20.58
C THR A 195 2.53 10.61 21.58
N VAL A 196 3.75 11.12 21.61
CA VAL A 196 4.74 10.81 22.64
C VAL A 196 4.63 11.88 23.72
N TYR A 197 4.43 11.46 24.96
CA TYR A 197 4.25 12.34 26.11
C TYR A 197 5.51 12.39 26.99
N ASN A 198 5.63 13.46 27.77
CA ASN A 198 6.64 13.62 28.82
C ASN A 198 8.07 13.42 28.30
N ILE A 199 8.38 14.09 27.20
CA ILE A 199 9.70 14.09 26.58
C ILE A 199 10.53 15.21 27.19
N ARG A 200 11.81 14.92 27.44
CA ARG A 200 12.78 15.95 27.82
C ARG A 200 13.12 16.81 26.60
N PRO A 201 13.04 18.15 26.68
CA PRO A 201 13.50 19.02 25.60
C PRO A 201 14.93 18.69 25.17
N GLY A 202 15.20 18.72 23.86
CA GLY A 202 16.49 18.32 23.30
C GLY A 202 16.41 17.93 21.84
N THR A 203 17.53 17.44 21.32
CA THR A 203 17.64 16.99 19.93
C THR A 203 17.58 15.48 19.86
N TYR A 204 16.79 14.95 18.93
CA TYR A 204 16.56 13.52 18.77
C TYR A 204 16.63 13.10 17.32
N ARG A 205 17.02 11.84 17.11
CA ARG A 205 16.78 11.15 15.83
C ARG A 205 15.42 10.45 15.89
N ALA A 206 14.59 10.68 14.88
CA ALA A 206 13.23 10.18 14.81
C ALA A 206 13.07 9.12 13.71
N VAL A 207 12.53 7.96 14.09
CA VAL A 207 12.30 6.83 13.17
C VAL A 207 10.95 6.20 13.47
N ALA A 208 10.25 5.79 12.44
CA ALA A 208 8.97 5.10 12.52
C ALA A 208 9.10 3.68 11.98
N LEU A 209 8.48 2.73 12.67
CA LEU A 209 8.57 1.30 12.37
C LEU A 209 7.19 0.67 12.39
N GLN A 210 6.83 -0.07 11.35
CA GLN A 210 5.79 -1.08 11.47
C GLN A 210 6.46 -2.36 11.93
N ARG A 211 6.34 -2.64 13.22
CA ARG A 211 7.04 -3.75 13.85
C ARG A 211 6.44 -5.09 13.46
N ASN A 212 7.29 -6.11 13.47
CA ASN A 212 6.80 -7.48 13.53
C ASN A 212 6.08 -7.70 14.88
N PRO A 213 4.88 -8.29 14.90
CA PRO A 213 4.17 -8.59 16.16
C PRO A 213 4.96 -9.47 17.14
N SER A 214 5.93 -10.26 16.64
CA SER A 214 6.82 -11.09 17.47
C SER A 214 8.09 -10.38 17.92
N ALA A 215 8.35 -9.14 17.47
CA ALA A 215 9.49 -8.37 17.92
C ALA A 215 9.27 -7.94 19.38
N THR A 216 10.32 -7.96 20.20
CA THR A 216 10.31 -7.37 21.55
C THR A 216 10.98 -6.00 21.59
N ASN A 217 11.94 -5.76 20.69
CA ASN A 217 12.67 -4.51 20.58
C ASN A 217 11.92 -3.42 19.80
N TYR A 218 12.24 -2.16 20.07
CA TYR A 218 11.63 -0.98 19.45
C TYR A 218 12.59 -0.29 18.47
N PHE A 219 13.57 -1.02 17.93
CA PHE A 219 14.58 -0.47 17.02
C PHE A 219 14.56 -1.20 15.69
N TYR A 220 15.26 -0.66 14.69
CA TYR A 220 15.31 -1.20 13.34
C TYR A 220 16.21 -2.45 13.26
N ASP A 221 15.70 -3.57 13.74
CA ASP A 221 16.41 -4.84 13.76
C ASP A 221 16.41 -5.55 12.40
N LEU A 222 17.47 -5.33 11.62
CA LEU A 222 17.68 -5.98 10.33
C LEU A 222 18.32 -7.37 10.41
N LYS A 223 18.89 -7.76 11.56
CA LYS A 223 19.63 -9.02 11.69
C LYS A 223 18.83 -10.09 12.42
N GLY A 224 17.87 -9.69 13.24
CA GLY A 224 16.99 -10.57 13.98
C GLY A 224 15.96 -11.26 13.09
N TYR A 225 15.31 -12.26 13.68
CA TYR A 225 14.26 -13.03 13.02
C TYR A 225 12.96 -12.23 12.83
N ALA A 226 12.68 -11.29 13.76
CA ALA A 226 11.47 -10.49 13.78
C ALA A 226 11.69 -9.10 13.15
N GLN A 227 12.18 -9.08 11.90
CA GLN A 227 12.43 -7.84 11.17
C GLN A 227 11.15 -7.00 11.02
N PRO A 228 11.25 -5.65 11.09
CA PRO A 228 10.12 -4.77 10.82
C PRO A 228 9.58 -4.99 9.39
N GLN A 229 8.30 -4.72 9.19
CA GLN A 229 7.64 -4.85 7.89
C GLN A 229 7.90 -3.63 7.00
N SER A 230 7.90 -2.45 7.60
CA SER A 230 8.17 -1.18 6.95
C SER A 230 8.84 -0.20 7.92
N ALA A 231 9.55 0.79 7.38
CA ALA A 231 10.23 1.82 8.15
C ALA A 231 10.15 3.19 7.45
N GLY A 232 10.09 4.25 8.23
CA GLY A 232 10.08 5.64 7.79
C GLY A 232 10.97 6.47 8.70
N PHE A 233 11.43 7.62 8.21
CA PHE A 233 12.35 8.47 8.97
C PHE A 233 12.20 9.93 8.55
N VAL A 234 12.64 10.82 9.43
CA VAL A 234 12.78 12.25 9.13
C VAL A 234 14.22 12.48 8.67
N ASP A 235 14.42 13.21 7.56
CA ASP A 235 15.75 13.44 6.97
C ASP A 235 16.71 14.23 7.88
N SER A 236 16.18 14.88 8.91
CA SER A 236 16.94 15.69 9.85
C SER A 236 16.68 15.25 11.29
N LEU A 237 17.62 15.63 12.17
CA LEU A 237 17.38 15.55 13.60
C LEU A 237 16.26 16.51 13.98
N ILE A 238 15.33 16.04 14.81
CA ILE A 238 14.26 16.88 15.32
C ILE A 238 14.72 17.59 16.60
N THR A 239 14.35 18.84 16.76
CA THR A 239 14.55 19.58 18.01
C THR A 239 13.20 19.70 18.70
N ILE A 240 13.14 19.20 19.93
CA ILE A 240 11.95 19.21 20.77
C ILE A 240 12.13 20.33 21.79
N GLU A 241 11.21 21.30 21.73
CA GLU A 241 11.11 22.37 22.71
C GLU A 241 10.08 22.03 23.79
N ASP A 242 10.05 22.82 24.86
CA ASP A 242 8.98 22.71 25.86
C ASP A 242 7.60 22.94 25.22
N GLY A 243 6.60 22.18 25.67
CA GLY A 243 5.24 22.23 25.15
C GLY A 243 5.00 21.22 24.02
N THR A 244 4.17 21.61 23.04
CA THR A 244 3.72 20.73 21.96
C THR A 244 4.55 20.92 20.70
N ASN A 245 5.03 19.81 20.14
CA ASN A 245 5.81 19.77 18.92
C ASN A 245 5.11 18.85 17.90
N GLU A 246 5.21 19.15 16.61
CA GLU A 246 4.65 18.32 15.54
C GLU A 246 5.74 17.93 14.55
N VAL A 247 5.78 16.64 14.16
CA VAL A 247 6.68 16.14 13.11
C VAL A 247 5.98 15.92 11.77
N GLY A 248 4.66 16.12 11.73
CA GLY A 248 3.84 15.93 10.54
C GLY A 248 3.65 14.46 10.16
N THR A 249 3.49 14.21 8.86
CA THR A 249 3.26 12.87 8.32
C THR A 249 4.58 12.20 7.93
N ILE A 250 4.81 11.00 8.46
CA ILE A 250 5.96 10.16 8.12
C ILE A 250 5.46 8.98 7.28
N ARG A 251 6.07 8.80 6.11
CA ARG A 251 5.77 7.70 5.19
C ARG A 251 6.65 6.49 5.51
N LEU A 252 6.05 5.32 5.70
CA LEU A 252 6.77 4.08 5.94
C LEU A 252 6.84 3.25 4.66
N SER A 253 8.06 2.92 4.29
CA SER A 253 8.35 2.10 3.12
C SER A 253 8.65 0.65 3.51
N PRO A 254 8.20 -0.34 2.71
CA PRO A 254 8.56 -1.73 2.91
C PRO A 254 10.08 -1.92 2.94
N ILE A 255 10.54 -2.87 3.76
CA ILE A 255 11.98 -3.11 3.90
C ILE A 255 12.55 -3.66 2.59
N GLN A 256 13.47 -2.89 2.01
CA GLN A 256 14.11 -3.20 0.74
C GLN A 256 15.08 -4.39 0.90
N LYS A 257 14.80 -5.48 0.20
CA LYS A 257 15.65 -6.66 0.18
C LYS A 257 16.87 -6.40 -0.72
N PRO A 258 18.07 -6.86 -0.36
CA PRO A 258 19.20 -6.84 -1.29
C PRO A 258 18.86 -7.60 -2.57
N VAL A 259 19.12 -6.98 -3.71
CA VAL A 259 18.94 -7.60 -5.02
C VAL A 259 19.92 -8.76 -5.17
N ARG A 260 19.45 -9.89 -5.70
CA ARG A 260 20.28 -11.03 -6.05
C ARG A 260 19.91 -11.59 -7.41
N ILE A 261 20.93 -11.91 -8.21
CA ILE A 261 20.80 -12.63 -9.47
C ILE A 261 20.89 -14.13 -9.14
N ASN A 262 19.76 -14.83 -9.21
CA ASN A 262 19.67 -16.24 -8.83
C ASN A 262 20.12 -17.18 -9.96
N ALA A 263 19.86 -16.81 -11.21
CA ALA A 263 20.19 -17.63 -12.37
C ALA A 263 20.38 -16.77 -13.62
N VAL A 264 21.16 -17.30 -14.57
CA VAL A 264 21.39 -16.70 -15.87
C VAL A 264 21.18 -17.74 -16.97
N ASP A 265 20.31 -17.44 -17.93
CA ASP A 265 20.03 -18.27 -19.10
C ASP A 265 20.48 -17.56 -20.39
N MET A 266 21.41 -18.23 -21.09
CA MET A 266 22.01 -17.80 -22.37
C MET A 266 21.76 -18.81 -23.49
N THR A 267 20.78 -19.71 -23.31
CA THR A 267 20.54 -20.83 -24.23
C THR A 267 19.83 -20.43 -25.53
N VAL A 268 19.33 -19.19 -25.62
CA VAL A 268 18.60 -18.65 -26.78
C VAL A 268 19.44 -17.53 -27.39
N ASN A 269 19.68 -17.60 -28.69
CA ASN A 269 20.47 -16.58 -29.38
C ASN A 269 19.72 -15.24 -29.40
N GLY A 270 20.43 -14.14 -29.15
CA GLY A 270 19.90 -12.77 -29.18
C GLY A 270 19.30 -12.28 -27.87
N VAL A 271 19.33 -13.08 -26.80
CA VAL A 271 18.81 -12.68 -25.48
C VAL A 271 19.57 -13.33 -24.34
N ILE A 272 19.82 -12.56 -23.28
CA ILE A 272 20.29 -13.06 -21.99
C ILE A 272 19.17 -12.86 -20.98
N ARG A 273 18.84 -13.89 -20.21
CA ARG A 273 17.80 -13.81 -19.16
C ARG A 273 18.42 -13.90 -17.78
N LEU A 274 18.08 -12.96 -16.94
CA LEU A 274 18.45 -12.91 -15.52
C LEU A 274 17.22 -13.19 -14.68
N THR A 275 17.25 -14.25 -13.88
CA THR A 275 16.24 -14.47 -12.85
C THR A 275 16.71 -13.84 -11.56
N VAL A 276 15.94 -12.89 -11.02
CA VAL A 276 16.24 -12.16 -9.79
C VAL A 276 15.34 -12.61 -8.64
N ASN A 277 15.65 -12.19 -7.41
CA ASN A 277 14.90 -12.57 -6.19
C ASN A 277 13.64 -11.74 -5.93
N GLN A 278 13.26 -10.86 -6.85
CA GLN A 278 12.13 -9.94 -6.73
C GLN A 278 11.60 -9.56 -8.12
N ALA A 279 10.60 -8.69 -8.19
CA ALA A 279 10.09 -8.21 -9.48
C ALA A 279 11.22 -7.53 -10.29
N ALA A 280 11.38 -7.96 -11.54
CA ALA A 280 12.40 -7.50 -12.47
C ALA A 280 12.36 -5.98 -12.64
N GLU A 281 11.16 -5.40 -12.75
CA GLU A 281 10.96 -3.95 -12.90
C GLU A 281 11.55 -3.11 -11.75
N LEU A 282 11.76 -3.70 -10.57
CA LEU A 282 12.31 -3.02 -9.39
C LEU A 282 13.84 -3.14 -9.27
N VAL A 283 14.50 -3.75 -10.25
CA VAL A 283 15.95 -3.99 -10.21
C VAL A 283 16.64 -3.07 -11.20
N ASP A 284 17.61 -2.30 -10.73
CA ASP A 284 18.52 -1.56 -11.60
C ASP A 284 19.68 -2.43 -12.02
N LEU A 285 20.12 -2.26 -13.27
CA LEU A 285 21.29 -2.92 -13.81
C LEU A 285 22.25 -1.85 -14.35
N GLU A 286 23.54 -2.06 -14.13
CA GLU A 286 24.61 -1.31 -14.77
C GLU A 286 25.42 -2.26 -15.66
N TYR A 287 25.59 -1.90 -16.93
CA TYR A 287 26.32 -2.69 -17.92
C TYR A 287 26.84 -1.79 -19.04
N SER A 288 27.78 -2.30 -19.85
CA SER A 288 28.41 -1.53 -20.91
C SER A 288 27.83 -1.81 -22.30
N GLY A 289 27.22 -2.98 -22.48
CA GLY A 289 26.62 -3.41 -23.73
C GLY A 289 25.35 -2.65 -24.08
N ASP A 290 25.06 -2.62 -25.38
CA ASP A 290 23.81 -2.09 -25.92
C ASP A 290 22.74 -3.18 -25.88
N TYR A 291 21.90 -3.14 -24.84
CA TYR A 291 20.82 -4.08 -24.63
C TYR A 291 19.47 -3.39 -24.61
N GLU A 292 18.49 -3.99 -25.28
CA GLU A 292 17.08 -3.66 -25.02
C GLU A 292 16.60 -4.51 -23.84
N ARG A 293 16.21 -3.83 -22.77
CA ARG A 293 15.69 -4.47 -21.56
C ARG A 293 14.19 -4.73 -21.69
N GLN A 294 13.77 -5.93 -21.31
CA GLN A 294 12.37 -6.28 -21.13
C GLN A 294 12.18 -7.04 -19.83
N ASP A 295 11.29 -6.55 -18.97
CA ASP A 295 11.01 -7.16 -17.68
C ASP A 295 9.75 -8.02 -17.75
N LEU A 296 9.85 -9.24 -17.20
CA LEU A 296 8.75 -10.19 -17.12
C LEU A 296 8.78 -10.89 -15.76
N ASN A 297 7.87 -10.52 -14.86
CA ASN A 297 7.80 -11.04 -13.50
C ASN A 297 9.14 -10.86 -12.76
N ASP A 298 9.86 -11.94 -12.48
CA ASP A 298 11.17 -12.00 -11.82
C ASP A 298 12.34 -12.16 -12.80
N THR A 299 12.07 -12.02 -14.11
CA THR A 299 13.05 -12.22 -15.17
C THR A 299 13.31 -10.92 -15.93
N ILE A 300 14.57 -10.50 -15.96
CA ILE A 300 15.05 -9.41 -16.82
C ILE A 300 15.62 -10.04 -18.09
N ALA A 301 15.06 -9.71 -19.25
CA ALA A 301 15.59 -10.10 -20.55
C ALA A 301 16.38 -8.94 -21.16
N LEU A 302 17.64 -9.19 -21.50
CA LEU A 302 18.54 -8.26 -22.18
C LEU A 302 18.75 -8.75 -23.61
N PHE A 303 18.11 -8.08 -24.57
CA PHE A 303 18.23 -8.43 -25.99
C PHE A 303 19.41 -7.70 -26.62
N TYR A 304 20.21 -8.43 -27.39
CA TYR A 304 21.40 -7.90 -28.05
C TYR A 304 21.37 -8.14 -29.55
N ARG A 305 22.07 -7.29 -30.31
CA ARG A 305 22.26 -7.46 -31.76
C ARG A 305 23.47 -8.34 -32.08
N THR A 306 24.55 -8.18 -31.33
CA THR A 306 25.81 -8.92 -31.53
C THR A 306 26.24 -9.57 -30.21
N PRO A 307 26.57 -10.86 -30.21
CA PRO A 307 27.07 -11.51 -29.00
C PRO A 307 28.42 -10.89 -28.61
N THR A 308 28.49 -10.35 -27.40
CA THR A 308 29.70 -9.81 -26.80
C THR A 308 29.83 -10.28 -25.36
N VAL A 309 31.05 -10.31 -24.84
CA VAL A 309 31.29 -10.53 -23.40
C VAL A 309 31.04 -9.21 -22.69
N ASP A 310 30.22 -9.23 -21.64
CA ASP A 310 29.94 -8.07 -20.81
C ASP A 310 29.81 -8.47 -19.34
N THR A 311 29.91 -7.49 -18.45
CA THR A 311 29.66 -7.67 -17.02
C THR A 311 28.43 -6.85 -16.63
N VAL A 312 27.42 -7.52 -16.10
CA VAL A 312 26.21 -6.88 -15.59
C VAL A 312 26.30 -6.80 -14.08
N PHE A 313 26.07 -5.62 -13.53
CA PHE A 313 25.96 -5.39 -12.10
C PHE A 313 24.49 -5.15 -11.75
N ALA A 314 23.98 -5.85 -10.74
CA ALA A 314 22.75 -5.44 -10.09
C ALA A 314 23.07 -4.25 -9.19
N VAL A 315 22.27 -3.19 -9.27
CA VAL A 315 22.47 -1.93 -8.57
C VAL A 315 21.31 -1.67 -7.62
N ARG A 316 21.63 -1.10 -6.46
CA ARG A 316 20.67 -0.55 -5.50
C ARG A 316 21.20 0.79 -5.02
N ASN A 317 20.44 1.87 -5.23
CA ASN A 317 20.83 3.23 -4.84
C ASN A 317 22.25 3.62 -5.30
N GLY A 318 22.63 3.23 -6.51
CA GLY A 318 23.96 3.51 -7.07
C GLY A 318 25.08 2.58 -6.58
N GLU A 319 24.83 1.69 -5.63
CA GLU A 319 25.79 0.69 -5.19
C GLU A 319 25.59 -0.64 -5.94
N ARG A 320 26.71 -1.22 -6.41
CA ARG A 320 26.72 -2.55 -7.04
C ARG A 320 26.60 -3.62 -5.96
N VAL A 321 25.48 -4.34 -5.96
CA VAL A 321 25.14 -5.33 -4.93
C VAL A 321 25.32 -6.79 -5.37
N ASP A 322 25.31 -7.03 -6.67
CA ASP A 322 25.56 -8.35 -7.26
C ASP A 322 26.18 -8.20 -8.66
N THR A 323 26.80 -9.24 -9.19
CA THR A 323 27.45 -9.21 -10.49
C THR A 323 27.42 -10.55 -11.20
N VAL A 324 27.30 -10.50 -12.52
CA VAL A 324 27.49 -11.67 -13.36
C VAL A 324 28.20 -11.31 -14.66
N VAL A 325 29.13 -12.18 -15.06
CA VAL A 325 29.78 -12.10 -16.37
C VAL A 325 28.92 -12.85 -17.37
N MET A 326 28.68 -12.21 -18.50
CA MET A 326 27.82 -12.71 -19.56
C MET A 326 28.56 -12.85 -20.87
N GLU A 327 28.21 -13.87 -21.64
CA GLU A 327 28.69 -14.04 -23.00
C GLU A 327 27.55 -14.58 -23.87
N GLY A 328 27.08 -13.76 -24.82
CA GLY A 328 26.09 -14.20 -25.79
C GLY A 328 26.64 -15.35 -26.64
N GLN A 329 25.85 -16.41 -26.85
CA GLN A 329 26.31 -17.59 -27.60
C GLN A 329 25.90 -17.54 -29.09
N PRO A 330 26.85 -17.57 -30.03
CA PRO A 330 26.54 -17.78 -31.45
C PRO A 330 25.99 -19.20 -31.66
N GLY A 331 24.81 -19.34 -32.29
CA GLY A 331 24.23 -20.65 -32.63
C GLY A 331 23.30 -21.28 -31.57
N ALA A 332 22.93 -20.52 -30.55
CA ALA A 332 21.95 -20.91 -29.54
C ALA A 332 20.53 -21.13 -30.13
N VAL A 333 19.66 -21.82 -29.39
CA VAL A 333 18.38 -22.35 -29.89
C VAL A 333 17.45 -21.22 -30.34
N VAL A 334 16.96 -21.32 -31.58
CA VAL A 334 15.92 -20.42 -32.11
C VAL A 334 14.55 -20.86 -31.61
N ARG A 335 13.84 -19.98 -30.91
CA ARG A 335 12.45 -20.20 -30.50
C ARG A 335 11.49 -19.36 -31.32
N ASN A 336 10.31 -19.89 -31.61
CA ASN A 336 9.24 -19.13 -32.27
C ASN A 336 8.81 -17.92 -31.41
N PHE A 337 8.26 -16.89 -32.06
CA PHE A 337 7.74 -15.68 -31.42
C PHE A 337 6.51 -15.99 -30.56
N ARG A 338 6.33 -15.23 -29.48
CA ARG A 338 5.12 -15.26 -28.64
C ARG A 338 4.53 -13.85 -28.52
N LEU A 339 3.21 -13.78 -28.44
CA LEU A 339 2.52 -12.54 -28.09
C LEU A 339 2.52 -12.40 -26.57
N LEU A 340 3.20 -11.38 -26.05
CA LEU A 340 3.07 -10.95 -24.66
C LEU A 340 1.78 -10.16 -24.45
N ARG A 341 1.38 -9.39 -25.47
CA ARG A 341 0.10 -8.67 -25.48
C ARG A 341 -0.54 -8.80 -26.85
N SER A 342 -1.85 -8.98 -26.84
CA SER A 342 -2.70 -8.97 -28.01
C SER A 342 -3.91 -8.09 -27.75
N PRO A 343 -4.63 -7.66 -28.80
CA PRO A 343 -5.94 -7.06 -28.66
C PRO A 343 -6.84 -7.91 -27.76
N GLY A 344 -7.60 -7.25 -26.89
CA GLY A 344 -8.65 -7.91 -26.11
C GLY A 344 -9.73 -8.48 -27.03
N SER A 345 -10.59 -9.34 -26.49
CA SER A 345 -11.66 -9.98 -27.27
C SER A 345 -12.63 -8.97 -27.90
N ARG A 346 -12.91 -7.87 -27.20
CA ARG A 346 -13.71 -6.74 -27.67
C ARG A 346 -13.06 -5.45 -27.17
N ILE A 347 -12.71 -4.55 -28.09
CA ILE A 347 -11.90 -3.37 -27.79
C ILE A 347 -12.38 -2.13 -28.54
N PHE A 348 -12.09 -0.97 -27.95
CA PHE A 348 -12.04 0.29 -28.68
C PHE A 348 -10.87 0.26 -29.66
N THR A 349 -11.09 0.71 -30.89
CA THR A 349 -10.09 0.66 -31.97
C THR A 349 -9.74 2.02 -32.56
N GLY A 350 -10.20 3.13 -31.95
CA GLY A 350 -9.99 4.47 -32.49
C GLY A 350 -8.51 4.85 -32.63
N ASP A 351 -7.67 4.38 -31.72
CA ASP A 351 -6.21 4.55 -31.75
C ASP A 351 -5.49 3.35 -32.38
N GLY A 352 -6.21 2.51 -33.14
CA GLY A 352 -5.68 1.29 -33.73
C GLY A 352 -5.66 0.09 -32.77
N ILE A 353 -4.89 -0.93 -33.13
CA ILE A 353 -4.70 -2.14 -32.34
C ILE A 353 -3.21 -2.38 -32.10
N GLU A 354 -2.86 -2.81 -30.89
CA GLU A 354 -1.48 -3.09 -30.49
C GLU A 354 -1.25 -4.59 -30.34
N VAL A 355 -0.09 -5.06 -30.79
CA VAL A 355 0.49 -6.35 -30.37
C VAL A 355 1.87 -6.11 -29.79
N LEU A 356 2.22 -6.85 -28.74
CA LEU A 356 3.55 -6.84 -28.14
C LEU A 356 4.16 -8.23 -28.24
N LEU A 357 5.33 -8.32 -28.85
CA LEU A 357 6.10 -9.55 -29.00
C LEU A 357 6.99 -9.81 -27.78
N ASP A 358 7.41 -11.07 -27.63
CA ASP A 358 8.34 -11.53 -26.59
C ASP A 358 9.81 -11.20 -26.87
N ARG A 359 10.07 -10.42 -27.93
CA ARG A 359 11.40 -9.93 -28.31
C ARG A 359 11.31 -8.76 -29.29
N PRO A 360 12.39 -7.97 -29.42
CA PRO A 360 12.52 -6.92 -30.42
C PRO A 360 12.36 -7.41 -31.86
N LEU A 361 11.78 -6.55 -32.70
CA LEU A 361 11.57 -6.81 -34.12
C LEU A 361 12.54 -5.96 -34.96
N GLU A 362 13.21 -6.60 -35.93
CA GLU A 362 14.00 -5.91 -36.95
C GLU A 362 13.13 -5.56 -38.16
N ARG A 363 12.30 -6.51 -38.60
CA ARG A 363 11.53 -6.36 -39.84
C ARG A 363 10.18 -7.07 -39.76
N LEU A 364 9.18 -6.42 -40.35
CA LEU A 364 7.85 -6.97 -40.62
C LEU A 364 7.63 -7.11 -42.14
N ASP A 365 7.45 -8.32 -42.64
CA ASP A 365 7.06 -8.56 -44.04
C ASP A 365 5.53 -8.48 -44.17
N THR A 366 5.03 -7.33 -44.61
CA THR A 366 3.59 -7.07 -44.76
C THR A 366 2.92 -7.95 -45.81
N SER A 367 3.66 -8.58 -46.73
CA SER A 367 3.09 -9.52 -47.70
C SER A 367 2.62 -10.84 -47.05
N LEU A 368 3.18 -11.15 -45.88
CA LEU A 368 2.89 -12.33 -45.06
C LEU A 368 2.02 -11.99 -43.83
N VAL A 369 1.56 -10.74 -43.72
CA VAL A 369 0.65 -10.29 -42.66
C VAL A 369 -0.72 -10.01 -43.27
N SER A 370 -1.74 -10.71 -42.76
CA SER A 370 -3.12 -10.55 -43.23
C SER A 370 -4.03 -10.09 -42.11
N LEU A 371 -4.81 -9.05 -42.39
CA LEU A 371 -5.96 -8.63 -41.60
C LEU A 371 -7.23 -8.98 -42.36
N THR A 372 -8.10 -9.79 -41.79
CA THR A 372 -9.39 -10.17 -42.38
C THR A 372 -10.54 -9.75 -41.45
N GLN A 373 -11.75 -9.70 -42.01
CA GLN A 373 -12.97 -9.33 -41.29
C GLN A 373 -14.02 -10.41 -41.46
N ASP A 374 -14.67 -10.76 -40.36
CA ASP A 374 -15.70 -11.78 -40.24
C ASP A 374 -15.28 -13.12 -40.87
N THR A 375 -16.08 -13.66 -41.79
CA THR A 375 -15.76 -14.89 -42.54
C THR A 375 -15.14 -14.60 -43.91
N PHE A 376 -14.89 -13.33 -44.24
CA PHE A 376 -14.31 -12.96 -45.51
C PHE A 376 -12.80 -13.22 -45.51
N THR A 377 -12.32 -13.88 -46.57
CA THR A 377 -10.89 -14.18 -46.77
C THR A 377 -10.12 -13.04 -47.42
N ALA A 378 -10.81 -11.97 -47.85
CA ALA A 378 -10.19 -10.81 -48.45
C ALA A 378 -9.31 -10.06 -47.44
N ARG A 379 -8.06 -9.80 -47.82
CA ARG A 379 -7.11 -9.02 -47.01
C ARG A 379 -7.53 -7.56 -47.02
N LEU A 380 -7.57 -6.96 -45.83
CA LEU A 380 -7.93 -5.57 -45.63
C LEU A 380 -6.66 -4.71 -45.53
N PRO A 381 -6.65 -3.51 -46.13
CA PRO A 381 -5.51 -2.61 -46.03
C PRO A 381 -5.36 -2.10 -44.59
N TYR A 382 -4.12 -1.89 -44.19
CA TYR A 382 -3.75 -1.29 -42.90
C TYR A 382 -2.44 -0.52 -43.07
N THR A 383 -2.18 0.38 -42.14
CA THR A 383 -0.85 0.95 -41.90
C THR A 383 -0.32 0.40 -40.57
N TYR A 384 0.99 0.43 -40.37
CA TYR A 384 1.59 -0.03 -39.12
C TYR A 384 2.74 0.88 -38.71
N ALA A 385 3.01 0.91 -37.41
CA ALA A 385 4.17 1.55 -36.82
C ALA A 385 4.86 0.58 -35.85
N LEU A 386 6.20 0.58 -35.87
CA LEU A 386 7.01 -0.06 -34.86
C LEU A 386 7.36 0.99 -33.80
N ASP A 387 7.25 0.63 -32.53
CA ASP A 387 7.62 1.52 -31.43
C ASP A 387 9.15 1.49 -31.24
N SER A 388 9.81 2.63 -31.42
CA SER A 388 11.27 2.75 -31.24
C SER A 388 11.70 2.69 -29.78
N THR A 389 10.77 2.90 -28.84
CA THR A 389 11.02 2.88 -27.39
C THR A 389 10.64 1.55 -26.73
N GLN A 390 9.92 0.69 -27.46
CA GLN A 390 9.64 -0.68 -27.07
C GLN A 390 9.71 -1.57 -28.31
N ALA A 391 10.90 -2.05 -28.65
CA ALA A 391 11.20 -2.59 -29.98
C ALA A 391 10.40 -3.84 -30.40
N GLY A 392 9.62 -4.45 -29.51
CA GLY A 392 8.69 -5.55 -29.80
C GLY A 392 7.24 -5.14 -30.04
N ARG A 393 6.89 -3.85 -29.93
CA ARG A 393 5.51 -3.35 -30.06
C ARG A 393 5.21 -2.94 -31.50
N ILE A 394 4.08 -3.45 -32.02
CA ILE A 394 3.55 -3.11 -33.34
C ILE A 394 2.14 -2.55 -33.18
N THR A 395 1.91 -1.35 -33.72
CA THR A 395 0.59 -0.72 -33.76
C THR A 395 0.04 -0.76 -35.18
N PHE A 396 -1.13 -1.34 -35.37
CA PHE A 396 -1.83 -1.40 -36.65
C PHE A 396 -2.98 -0.39 -36.69
N GLN A 397 -3.06 0.38 -37.76
CA GLN A 397 -4.00 1.48 -37.93
C GLN A 397 -4.87 1.28 -39.17
N ARG A 398 -6.18 1.39 -38.99
CA ARG A 398 -7.19 1.55 -40.04
C ARG A 398 -8.51 1.99 -39.43
N LYS A 399 -9.46 2.37 -40.28
CA LYS A 399 -10.87 2.46 -39.90
C LYS A 399 -11.46 1.05 -39.76
N PHE A 400 -11.79 0.65 -38.54
CA PHE A 400 -12.49 -0.59 -38.22
C PHE A 400 -14.00 -0.34 -38.20
N ASN A 401 -14.78 -1.34 -38.62
CA ASN A 401 -16.23 -1.27 -38.56
C ASN A 401 -16.69 -1.77 -37.18
N PRO A 402 -17.53 -1.00 -36.47
CA PRO A 402 -18.09 -1.42 -35.19
C PRO A 402 -18.81 -2.77 -35.28
N SER A 403 -18.80 -3.50 -34.16
CA SER A 403 -19.43 -4.81 -33.97
C SER A 403 -18.97 -5.90 -34.96
N SER A 404 -17.89 -5.66 -35.71
CA SER A 404 -17.32 -6.61 -36.67
C SER A 404 -16.14 -7.38 -36.05
N ARG A 405 -15.98 -8.65 -36.45
CA ARG A 405 -14.87 -9.49 -35.98
C ARG A 405 -13.68 -9.34 -36.92
N TYR A 406 -12.48 -9.27 -36.37
CA TYR A 406 -11.24 -9.19 -37.10
C TYR A 406 -10.28 -10.31 -36.70
N GLU A 407 -9.49 -10.74 -37.66
CA GLU A 407 -8.38 -11.67 -37.46
C GLU A 407 -7.12 -11.07 -38.07
N LEU A 408 -6.09 -10.89 -37.24
CA LEU A 408 -4.74 -10.49 -37.66
C LEU A 408 -3.84 -11.71 -37.56
N SER A 409 -3.25 -12.09 -38.69
CA SER A 409 -2.44 -13.28 -38.83
C SER A 409 -1.06 -12.94 -39.39
N PHE A 410 -0.03 -13.46 -38.74
CA PHE A 410 1.38 -13.39 -39.14
C PHE A 410 1.77 -14.78 -39.63
N LEU A 411 1.88 -14.98 -40.94
CA LEU A 411 2.28 -16.25 -41.53
C LEU A 411 3.76 -16.55 -41.22
N PRO A 412 4.23 -17.81 -41.33
CA PRO A 412 5.64 -18.14 -41.17
C PRO A 412 6.54 -17.24 -42.03
N GLY A 413 7.57 -16.65 -41.43
CA GLY A 413 8.48 -15.70 -42.08
C GLY A 413 8.07 -14.22 -42.03
N ALA A 414 6.87 -13.89 -41.52
CA ALA A 414 6.40 -12.51 -41.44
C ALA A 414 7.20 -11.62 -40.48
N LEU A 415 7.71 -12.19 -39.39
CA LEU A 415 8.45 -11.49 -38.34
C LEU A 415 9.93 -11.86 -38.42
N THR A 416 10.83 -10.88 -38.34
CA THR A 416 12.28 -11.08 -38.23
C THR A 416 12.81 -10.33 -37.01
N ASP A 417 13.51 -11.01 -36.08
CA ASP A 417 14.14 -10.37 -34.91
C ASP A 417 15.54 -9.79 -35.23
N TRP A 418 16.16 -9.14 -34.26
CA TRP A 418 17.46 -8.46 -34.40
C TRP A 418 18.65 -9.35 -34.74
N VAL A 419 18.55 -10.66 -34.49
CA VAL A 419 19.59 -11.64 -34.85
C VAL A 419 19.21 -12.48 -36.07
N GLY A 420 18.13 -12.10 -36.76
CA GLY A 420 17.70 -12.69 -38.03
C GLY A 420 16.80 -13.92 -37.91
N ASN A 421 16.33 -14.28 -36.72
CA ASN A 421 15.38 -15.38 -36.58
C ASN A 421 14.01 -14.95 -37.09
N VAL A 422 13.29 -15.92 -37.66
CA VAL A 422 11.93 -15.71 -38.18
C VAL A 422 10.90 -16.55 -37.43
N ASN A 423 9.65 -16.10 -37.42
CA ASN A 423 8.57 -16.94 -36.89
C ASN A 423 8.37 -18.17 -37.79
N THR A 424 8.35 -19.35 -37.18
CA THR A 424 8.27 -20.64 -37.89
C THR A 424 6.84 -21.15 -38.04
N ASP A 425 5.91 -20.62 -37.23
CA ASP A 425 4.49 -20.96 -37.26
C ASP A 425 3.64 -19.68 -37.38
N THR A 426 2.39 -19.87 -37.78
CA THR A 426 1.41 -18.79 -37.90
C THR A 426 1.01 -18.29 -36.52
N ILE A 427 1.09 -16.98 -36.31
CA ILE A 427 0.59 -16.32 -35.10
C ILE A 427 -0.72 -15.63 -35.46
N VAL A 428 -1.77 -15.89 -34.69
CA VAL A 428 -3.10 -15.36 -34.96
C VAL A 428 -3.63 -14.66 -33.72
N THR A 429 -4.15 -13.44 -33.89
CA THR A 429 -4.96 -12.75 -32.89
C THR A 429 -6.32 -12.36 -33.45
N ARG A 430 -7.34 -12.39 -32.60
CA ARG A 430 -8.72 -12.11 -32.97
C ARG A 430 -9.33 -11.14 -31.99
N PHE A 431 -10.09 -10.18 -32.52
CA PHE A 431 -10.79 -9.18 -31.72
C PHE A 431 -12.07 -8.75 -32.41
N THR A 432 -12.98 -8.18 -31.64
CA THR A 432 -14.16 -7.48 -32.13
C THR A 432 -13.94 -5.99 -31.92
N ALA A 433 -14.06 -5.20 -33.00
CA ALA A 433 -14.10 -3.75 -32.86
C ALA A 433 -15.44 -3.39 -32.21
N ASP A 434 -15.40 -2.75 -31.04
CA ASP A 434 -16.61 -2.39 -30.31
C ASP A 434 -17.18 -1.07 -30.81
N GLU A 435 -18.40 -0.77 -30.38
CA GLU A 435 -19.07 0.52 -30.63
C GLU A 435 -18.37 1.63 -29.85
N GLU A 436 -17.94 2.68 -30.54
CA GLU A 436 -17.25 3.82 -29.93
C GLU A 436 -18.15 4.52 -28.90
N GLU A 437 -19.47 4.54 -29.10
CA GLU A 437 -20.42 5.16 -28.18
C GLU A 437 -20.47 4.48 -26.80
N LYS A 438 -19.91 3.27 -26.65
CA LYS A 438 -19.80 2.61 -25.34
C LYS A 438 -18.66 3.14 -24.49
N TYR A 439 -17.76 3.92 -25.06
CA TYR A 439 -16.57 4.44 -24.40
C TYR A 439 -16.69 5.94 -24.21
N GLY A 440 -15.94 6.48 -23.26
CA GLY A 440 -15.77 7.92 -23.07
C GLY A 440 -14.32 8.35 -23.29
N SER A 441 -14.11 9.66 -23.21
CA SER A 441 -12.79 10.28 -23.26
C SER A 441 -12.55 11.14 -22.02
N LEU A 442 -11.32 11.15 -21.53
CA LEU A 442 -10.87 11.99 -20.43
C LEU A 442 -9.72 12.86 -20.91
N ALA A 443 -9.94 14.17 -20.97
CA ALA A 443 -8.93 15.17 -21.26
C ALA A 443 -8.44 15.78 -19.95
N LEU A 444 -7.15 15.66 -19.69
CA LEU A 444 -6.48 16.21 -18.52
C LEU A 444 -5.56 17.36 -18.93
N GLN A 445 -5.64 18.45 -18.19
CA GLN A 445 -4.70 19.55 -18.25
C GLN A 445 -3.98 19.67 -16.91
N LEU A 446 -2.71 19.23 -16.86
CA LEU A 446 -1.85 19.40 -15.71
C LEU A 446 -1.19 20.78 -15.77
N THR A 447 -1.23 21.53 -14.67
CA THR A 447 -0.66 22.87 -14.53
C THR A 447 0.17 22.98 -13.25
N ASP A 448 1.11 23.93 -13.23
CA ASP A 448 2.01 24.17 -12.11
C ASP A 448 2.89 22.95 -11.76
N LEU A 449 3.24 22.14 -12.76
CA LEU A 449 4.24 21.09 -12.62
C LEU A 449 5.60 21.74 -12.29
N ASP A 450 6.35 21.17 -11.35
CA ASP A 450 7.74 21.54 -11.13
C ASP A 450 8.55 21.21 -12.41
N PRO A 451 9.11 22.22 -13.10
CA PRO A 451 9.83 22.04 -14.35
C PRO A 451 11.19 21.36 -14.19
N THR A 452 11.63 21.09 -12.95
CA THR A 452 12.88 20.37 -12.66
C THR A 452 12.68 18.88 -12.40
N SER A 453 11.43 18.46 -12.20
CA SER A 453 11.06 17.08 -11.85
C SER A 453 10.44 16.33 -13.05
N ASN A 454 10.58 15.01 -13.05
CA ASN A 454 9.90 14.10 -13.97
C ASN A 454 8.70 13.46 -13.30
N TYR A 455 7.71 13.06 -14.11
CA TYR A 455 6.50 12.43 -13.59
C TYR A 455 6.07 11.22 -14.41
N ILE A 456 5.42 10.29 -13.73
CA ILE A 456 4.69 9.19 -14.35
C ILE A 456 3.21 9.45 -14.09
N LEU A 457 2.48 9.74 -15.17
CA LEU A 457 1.03 9.92 -15.13
C LEU A 457 0.36 8.61 -15.56
N ARG A 458 -0.65 8.15 -14.80
CA ARG A 458 -1.45 6.98 -15.17
C ARG A 458 -2.86 7.05 -14.58
N LEU A 459 -3.78 6.30 -15.16
CA LEU A 459 -5.13 6.12 -14.62
C LEU A 459 -5.23 4.80 -13.85
N VAL A 460 -5.95 4.86 -12.74
CA VAL A 460 -6.34 3.70 -11.93
C VAL A 460 -7.85 3.55 -11.98
N GLN A 461 -8.33 2.31 -12.09
CA GLN A 461 -9.74 1.97 -11.98
C GLN A 461 -9.89 0.68 -11.18
N ASN A 462 -10.72 0.69 -10.14
CA ASN A 462 -10.91 -0.44 -9.23
C ASN A 462 -9.57 -1.00 -8.71
N ASP A 463 -8.71 -0.10 -8.20
CA ASP A 463 -7.37 -0.38 -7.67
C ASP A 463 -6.39 -1.03 -8.67
N LYS A 464 -6.71 -0.99 -9.98
CA LYS A 464 -5.86 -1.51 -11.05
C LYS A 464 -5.38 -0.39 -11.94
N VAL A 465 -4.06 -0.30 -12.08
CA VAL A 465 -3.41 0.59 -13.03
C VAL A 465 -3.79 0.18 -14.45
N LEU A 466 -4.31 1.12 -15.23
CA LEU A 466 -4.53 0.95 -16.65
C LEU A 466 -3.22 1.20 -17.40
N ILE A 467 -2.43 0.16 -17.61
CA ILE A 467 -1.06 0.24 -18.17
C ILE A 467 -1.01 1.05 -19.48
N ALA A 468 -2.03 0.96 -20.35
CA ALA A 468 -2.09 1.71 -21.62
C ALA A 468 -2.18 3.25 -21.44
N THR A 469 -2.56 3.70 -20.26
CA THR A 469 -2.69 5.13 -19.90
C THR A 469 -1.41 5.72 -19.33
N ARG A 470 -0.37 4.91 -19.07
CA ARG A 470 0.91 5.41 -18.55
C ARG A 470 1.53 6.42 -19.53
N ARG A 471 1.93 7.58 -19.03
CA ARG A 471 2.66 8.63 -19.76
C ARG A 471 3.84 9.09 -18.92
N TYR A 472 4.98 9.29 -19.58
CA TYR A 472 6.13 9.93 -18.99
C TYR A 472 6.09 11.42 -19.31
N VAL A 473 6.17 12.24 -18.27
CA VAL A 473 6.11 13.70 -18.36
C VAL A 473 7.45 14.25 -17.95
N GLU A 474 8.29 14.53 -18.94
CA GLU A 474 9.63 15.06 -18.73
C GLU A 474 9.59 16.58 -18.48
N LYS A 475 10.19 17.03 -17.37
CA LYS A 475 10.59 18.42 -17.04
C LYS A 475 9.84 19.53 -17.78
N ARG A 476 8.63 19.84 -17.32
CA ARG A 476 7.79 20.89 -17.92
C ARG A 476 6.84 21.49 -16.90
N PHE A 477 6.30 22.67 -17.22
CA PHE A 477 5.38 23.40 -16.34
C PHE A 477 3.90 23.01 -16.55
N ALA A 478 3.54 22.58 -17.76
CA ALA A 478 2.19 22.16 -18.11
C ALA A 478 2.21 20.95 -19.03
N TYR A 479 1.18 20.12 -18.94
CA TYR A 479 1.03 18.91 -19.75
C TYR A 479 -0.43 18.59 -20.03
N ASP A 480 -0.80 18.57 -21.31
CA ASP A 480 -2.13 18.18 -21.76
C ASP A 480 -2.11 16.75 -22.30
N VAL A 481 -3.09 15.94 -21.92
CA VAL A 481 -3.26 14.58 -22.43
C VAL A 481 -4.73 14.21 -22.55
N THR A 482 -5.08 13.50 -23.61
CA THR A 482 -6.42 12.92 -23.79
C THR A 482 -6.33 11.40 -23.79
N TYR A 483 -7.09 10.75 -22.92
CA TYR A 483 -7.31 9.32 -22.90
C TYR A 483 -8.65 9.00 -23.56
N ARG A 484 -8.61 8.26 -24.67
CA ARG A 484 -9.81 7.80 -25.39
C ARG A 484 -10.06 6.33 -25.13
N GLY A 485 -11.26 5.85 -25.46
CA GLY A 485 -11.58 4.43 -25.35
C GLY A 485 -11.65 3.93 -23.90
N LEU A 486 -11.95 4.82 -22.96
CA LEU A 486 -12.12 4.47 -21.55
C LEU A 486 -13.54 3.92 -21.35
N LYS A 487 -13.67 2.85 -20.56
CA LYS A 487 -14.99 2.32 -20.20
C LYS A 487 -15.69 3.29 -19.24
N PRO A 488 -17.04 3.35 -19.22
CA PRO A 488 -17.75 4.15 -18.22
C PRO A 488 -17.40 3.68 -16.81
N GLY A 489 -17.17 4.62 -15.89
CA GLY A 489 -16.77 4.32 -14.52
C GLY A 489 -16.04 5.46 -13.85
N THR A 490 -15.64 5.24 -12.60
CA THR A 490 -14.77 6.13 -11.84
C THR A 490 -13.32 5.82 -12.16
N TYR A 491 -12.50 6.87 -12.18
CA TYR A 491 -11.07 6.78 -12.38
C TYR A 491 -10.35 7.65 -11.35
N THR A 492 -9.14 7.25 -11.02
CA THR A 492 -8.22 8.07 -10.23
C THR A 492 -7.00 8.35 -11.09
N VAL A 493 -6.63 9.61 -11.19
CA VAL A 493 -5.35 10.02 -11.76
C VAL A 493 -4.28 9.83 -10.71
N GLU A 494 -3.29 8.99 -11.03
CA GLU A 494 -2.07 8.87 -10.26
C GLU A 494 -0.95 9.62 -10.98
N LEU A 495 -0.37 10.60 -10.28
CA LEU A 495 0.83 11.32 -10.69
C LEU A 495 1.95 10.96 -9.71
N LEU A 496 2.94 10.23 -10.20
CA LEU A 496 4.11 9.80 -9.42
C LEU A 496 5.27 10.73 -9.75
N TYR A 497 5.98 11.22 -8.74
CA TYR A 497 7.21 11.99 -8.91
C TYR A 497 8.37 11.02 -9.13
N ASP A 498 8.97 11.04 -10.32
CA ASP A 498 10.10 10.19 -10.69
C ASP A 498 11.40 10.98 -10.48
N SER A 499 11.82 11.03 -9.22
CA SER A 499 12.93 11.87 -8.74
C SER A 499 14.30 11.36 -9.15
N ASN A 500 14.39 10.05 -9.42
CA ASN A 500 15.62 9.36 -9.82
C ASN A 500 15.67 9.05 -11.33
N GLU A 501 14.65 9.48 -12.07
CA GLU A 501 14.52 9.39 -13.53
C GLU A 501 14.53 7.95 -14.09
N ASN A 502 14.10 6.97 -13.28
CA ASN A 502 14.16 5.56 -13.64
C ASN A 502 12.84 5.00 -14.19
N ASN A 503 11.84 5.87 -14.43
CA ASN A 503 10.56 5.51 -15.01
C ASN A 503 9.71 4.54 -14.16
N ARG A 504 9.91 4.45 -12.85
CA ARG A 504 9.02 3.69 -11.95
C ARG A 504 8.80 4.46 -10.65
N TYR A 505 8.02 3.85 -9.76
CA TYR A 505 7.91 4.30 -8.38
C TYR A 505 9.00 3.65 -7.55
N ASP A 506 9.70 4.44 -6.76
CA ASP A 506 10.66 3.96 -5.78
C ASP A 506 10.20 4.22 -4.33
N SER A 507 10.05 3.14 -3.58
CA SER A 507 9.92 3.20 -2.13
C SER A 507 11.18 3.78 -1.48
N GLY A 508 11.00 4.33 -0.28
CA GLY A 508 12.07 4.80 0.57
C GLY A 508 13.00 3.69 1.01
N ASP A 509 14.24 4.06 1.27
CA ASP A 509 15.29 3.17 1.74
C ASP A 509 15.99 3.78 2.95
N PHE A 510 15.59 3.30 4.13
CA PHE A 510 16.10 3.78 5.42
C PHE A 510 17.63 3.69 5.50
N LEU A 511 18.23 2.61 4.99
CA LEU A 511 19.68 2.40 5.08
C LEU A 511 20.48 3.39 4.24
N PHE A 512 19.88 3.92 3.18
CA PHE A 512 20.50 4.88 2.27
C PHE A 512 20.01 6.31 2.51
N GLY A 513 19.16 6.54 3.52
CA GLY A 513 18.56 7.85 3.77
C GLY A 513 17.72 8.36 2.61
N ARG A 514 17.13 7.47 1.79
CA ARG A 514 16.29 7.84 0.65
C ARG A 514 14.82 7.88 1.05
N GLN A 515 14.15 9.01 0.90
CA GLN A 515 12.70 9.12 1.08
C GLN A 515 11.95 8.40 -0.06
N PRO A 516 10.74 7.88 0.19
CA PRO A 516 9.89 7.38 -0.89
C PRO A 516 9.51 8.51 -1.83
N GLU A 517 9.31 8.15 -3.09
CA GLU A 517 8.76 9.07 -4.07
C GLU A 517 7.33 9.49 -3.72
N GLU A 518 6.96 10.69 -4.14
CA GLU A 518 5.62 11.21 -3.88
C GLU A 518 4.63 10.67 -4.90
N VAL A 519 3.46 10.26 -4.41
CA VAL A 519 2.33 9.87 -5.25
C VAL A 519 1.14 10.77 -4.95
N ARG A 520 0.66 11.48 -5.97
CA ARG A 520 -0.56 12.29 -5.87
C ARG A 520 -1.71 11.57 -6.57
N ARG A 521 -2.79 11.33 -5.81
CA ARG A 521 -4.05 10.75 -6.31
C ARG A 521 -5.09 11.84 -6.43
N ILE A 522 -5.67 11.98 -7.61
CA ILE A 522 -6.76 12.91 -7.88
C ILE A 522 -7.94 12.12 -8.42
N GLU A 523 -9.07 12.18 -7.73
CA GLU A 523 -10.32 11.63 -8.26
C GLU A 523 -10.81 12.49 -9.43
N VAL A 524 -11.27 11.82 -10.48
CA VAL A 524 -11.87 12.50 -11.64
C VAL A 524 -13.38 12.31 -11.63
N GLU A 525 -14.08 13.21 -12.32
CA GLU A 525 -15.52 13.08 -12.47
C GLU A 525 -15.89 11.72 -13.11
N PRO A 526 -16.94 11.03 -12.62
CA PRO A 526 -17.34 9.75 -13.16
C PRO A 526 -17.61 9.81 -14.67
N LEU A 527 -16.87 9.02 -15.44
CA LEU A 527 -16.97 8.99 -16.89
C LEU A 527 -18.19 8.18 -17.33
N ARG A 528 -18.99 8.74 -18.24
CA ARG A 528 -20.13 8.04 -18.87
C ARG A 528 -19.82 7.65 -20.32
N ALA A 529 -20.61 6.73 -20.84
CA ALA A 529 -20.53 6.32 -22.23
C ALA A 529 -20.81 7.51 -23.17
N ASN A 530 -20.02 7.63 -24.24
CA ASN A 530 -20.11 8.70 -25.24
C ASN A 530 -19.93 10.12 -24.67
N TRP A 531 -19.26 10.26 -23.52
CA TRP A 531 -18.96 11.55 -22.91
C TRP A 531 -17.47 11.88 -23.04
N GLU A 532 -17.19 13.18 -23.09
CA GLU A 532 -15.85 13.73 -22.89
C GLU A 532 -15.87 14.50 -21.57
N VAL A 533 -14.94 14.16 -20.69
CA VAL A 533 -14.71 14.85 -19.41
C VAL A 533 -13.41 15.62 -19.54
N GLU A 534 -13.46 16.92 -19.30
CA GLU A 534 -12.30 17.80 -19.25
C GLU A 534 -12.01 18.16 -17.79
N GLN A 535 -10.77 17.94 -17.34
CA GLN A 535 -10.36 18.26 -15.97
C GLN A 535 -9.01 18.97 -15.94
N VAL A 536 -8.98 20.10 -15.23
CA VAL A 536 -7.75 20.84 -14.92
C VAL A 536 -7.25 20.41 -13.55
N ILE A 537 -5.97 20.04 -13.47
CA ILE A 537 -5.29 19.63 -12.24
C ILE A 537 -4.14 20.61 -12.00
N SER A 538 -4.26 21.45 -10.97
CA SER A 538 -3.18 22.33 -10.52
C SER A 538 -2.36 21.67 -9.41
N LEU A 539 -1.04 21.71 -9.57
CA LEU A 539 -0.07 21.16 -8.63
C LEU A 539 0.46 22.18 -7.62
N LYS A 540 -0.08 23.41 -7.59
CA LYS A 540 0.30 24.40 -6.57
C LYS A 540 0.24 23.79 -5.17
N THR A 541 1.38 23.84 -4.48
CA THR A 541 1.50 23.42 -3.10
C THR A 541 0.51 24.23 -2.27
N GLY A 542 -0.42 23.55 -1.62
CA GLY A 542 -1.59 24.14 -0.97
C GLY A 542 -1.21 25.24 0.02
N GLY A 543 -1.68 26.45 -0.30
CA GLY A 543 -1.65 27.63 0.55
C GLY A 543 -2.74 28.59 0.12
N GLU A 544 -3.98 28.11 0.02
CA GLU A 544 -5.23 28.86 0.26
C GLU A 544 -6.42 27.98 -0.13
N ARG A 545 -7.31 27.75 0.85
CA ARG A 545 -8.64 27.19 0.59
C ARG A 545 -9.36 28.14 -0.36
N GLU A 546 -9.89 27.62 -1.46
CA GLU A 546 -10.80 28.35 -2.33
C GLU A 546 -11.95 28.91 -1.50
N ALA A 547 -11.97 30.23 -1.36
CA ALA A 547 -13.16 30.95 -0.95
C ALA A 547 -14.19 30.79 -2.08
N VAL A 548 -15.21 29.99 -1.83
CA VAL A 548 -16.43 29.97 -2.63
C VAL A 548 -17.08 31.34 -2.46
N GLU A 549 -16.89 32.21 -3.44
CA GLU A 549 -17.66 33.44 -3.61
C GLU A 549 -19.04 33.05 -4.15
N GLU A 550 -20.02 32.92 -3.27
CA GLU A 550 -21.44 32.96 -3.68
C GLU A 550 -21.76 34.38 -4.19
N ARG A 551 -22.28 34.45 -5.41
CA ARG A 551 -23.14 35.54 -5.88
C ARG A 551 -24.47 35.00 -6.33
#